data_AF-A0AAU9MX70-F1
#
_entry.id   AF-A0AAU9MX70-F1
#
_cell.length_a   1.000
_cell.length_b   1.000
_cell.length_c   1.000
_cell.angle_alpha   90.00
_cell.angle_beta   90.00
_cell.angle_gamma   90.00
#
_symmetry.space_group_name_H-M   'P 1'
#
loop_
_entity.id
_entity.type
_entity.pdbx_description
1 polymer ?
#
loop_
_entity_poly.entity_id
_entity_poly.type
_entity_poly.pdbx_seq_one_letter_code
_entity_poly.pdbx_strand_id
1 'polypeptide(L)'
;MYELRVPLLKNEVESTHKVLKEYKQEWAVEGCSILLDGCRDSTVHKYIVNFLVNSPKGSVFLKSLDVSEIKKDANTLFKMLDGMVDEIGKENVVQVVTDNASNYVKAGTMLEVIRPHLYWTHCAHCIDLMLEDIGKIPKMQNTLKGAMFYNGYIYNHVGIVNMMRRFTNQRNLYRSAIMIFATSFITLSQMHIQKNNLRKMITSPEWNNTKWSKDVVGKRLTSNFLQERFWRNIVYALKLTGPLVKVLRMVDGDKKLAMGYIYESMDRAKETIAATFLHKEEHYKKAFEYIDARWDCQLHRLYMQPGFS
;
A
#
# COMPACT_ATOMS: atom_id res chain seq x y z
N MET A 1 -36.46 11.20 6.15
CA MET A 1 -35.49 10.08 6.25
C MET A 1 -35.97 8.81 5.54
N TYR A 2 -37.28 8.54 5.44
CA TYR A 2 -37.84 7.42 4.65
C TYR A 2 -37.54 7.54 3.14
N GLU A 3 -37.75 8.72 2.55
CA GLU A 3 -37.50 8.94 1.12
C GLU A 3 -36.06 8.64 0.69
N LEU A 4 -35.08 9.02 1.52
CA LEU A 4 -33.66 8.73 1.29
C LEU A 4 -33.33 7.24 1.42
N ARG A 5 -33.97 6.51 2.35
CA ARG A 5 -33.66 5.10 2.62
C ARG A 5 -34.32 4.13 1.64
N VAL A 6 -35.42 4.52 1.02
CA VAL A 6 -36.25 3.58 0.24
C VAL A 6 -36.43 4.03 -1.22
N PRO A 7 -37.24 5.05 -1.57
CA PRO A 7 -37.47 5.38 -2.96
C PRO A 7 -36.25 6.00 -3.66
N LEU A 8 -35.54 6.93 -3.02
CA LEU A 8 -34.35 7.53 -3.65
C LEU A 8 -33.21 6.53 -3.79
N LEU A 9 -33.00 5.66 -2.79
CA LEU A 9 -32.02 4.59 -2.89
C LEU A 9 -32.36 3.60 -4.02
N LYS A 10 -33.63 3.19 -4.15
CA LYS A 10 -34.07 2.32 -5.25
C LYS A 10 -33.84 2.96 -6.61
N ASN A 11 -34.19 4.24 -6.76
CA ASN A 11 -33.97 4.99 -8.00
C ASN A 11 -32.48 5.09 -8.35
N GLU A 12 -31.62 5.32 -7.35
CA GLU A 12 -30.17 5.40 -7.55
C GLU A 12 -29.57 4.04 -7.93
N VAL A 13 -30.05 2.95 -7.31
CA VAL A 13 -29.67 1.58 -7.66
C VAL A 13 -30.08 1.28 -9.10
N GLU A 14 -31.30 1.62 -9.52
CA GLU A 14 -31.75 1.44 -10.90
C GLU A 14 -30.93 2.27 -11.89
N SER A 15 -30.62 3.52 -11.55
CA SER A 15 -29.74 4.40 -12.33
C SER A 15 -28.37 3.76 -12.53
N THR A 16 -27.77 3.26 -11.44
CA THR A 16 -26.47 2.57 -11.47
C THR A 16 -26.53 1.32 -12.34
N HIS A 17 -27.61 0.52 -12.27
CA HIS A 17 -27.79 -0.64 -13.12
C HIS A 17 -27.91 -0.29 -14.61
N LYS A 18 -28.46 0.88 -14.97
CA LYS A 18 -28.49 1.35 -16.36
C LYS A 18 -27.08 1.67 -16.85
N VAL A 19 -26.30 2.40 -16.06
CA VAL A 19 -24.89 2.69 -16.37
C VAL A 19 -24.08 1.40 -16.50
N LEU A 20 -24.29 0.43 -15.63
CA LEU A 20 -23.61 -0.87 -15.64
C LEU A 20 -23.82 -1.64 -16.96
N LYS A 21 -24.96 -1.48 -17.64
CA LYS A 21 -25.22 -2.16 -18.91
C LYS A 21 -24.22 -1.75 -19.99
N GLU A 22 -23.85 -0.48 -20.03
CA GLU A 22 -22.86 -0.01 -21.00
C GLU A 22 -21.47 -0.60 -20.74
N TYR A 23 -21.08 -0.73 -19.47
CA TYR A 23 -19.83 -1.40 -19.10
C TYR A 23 -19.86 -2.88 -19.48
N LYS A 24 -20.97 -3.59 -19.22
CA LYS A 24 -21.13 -5.01 -19.58
C LYS A 24 -21.03 -5.26 -21.10
N GLN A 25 -21.51 -4.33 -21.92
CA GLN A 25 -21.37 -4.42 -23.38
C GLN A 25 -19.91 -4.30 -23.81
N GLU A 26 -19.15 -3.40 -23.18
CA GLU A 26 -17.72 -3.25 -23.45
C GLU A 26 -16.90 -4.44 -22.96
N TRP A 27 -17.23 -5.00 -21.80
CA TRP A 27 -16.56 -6.20 -21.28
C TRP A 27 -16.66 -7.39 -22.24
N ALA A 28 -17.72 -7.45 -23.06
CA ALA A 28 -17.87 -8.48 -24.09
C ALA A 28 -17.01 -8.27 -25.33
N VAL A 29 -16.49 -7.05 -25.53
CA VAL A 29 -15.64 -6.70 -26.69
C VAL A 29 -14.17 -6.69 -26.30
N GLU A 30 -13.83 -5.99 -25.22
CA GLU A 30 -12.46 -5.72 -24.78
C GLU A 30 -12.01 -6.63 -23.63
N GLY A 31 -12.95 -7.35 -23.02
CA GLY A 31 -12.71 -8.06 -21.77
C GLY A 31 -12.67 -7.15 -20.54
N CYS A 32 -12.61 -7.77 -19.37
CA CYS A 32 -12.50 -7.07 -18.10
C CYS A 32 -11.61 -7.81 -17.09
N SER A 33 -11.20 -7.08 -16.06
CA SER A 33 -10.42 -7.59 -14.93
C SER A 33 -11.23 -7.55 -13.65
N ILE A 34 -11.36 -8.67 -12.95
CA ILE A 34 -11.99 -8.72 -11.63
C ILE A 34 -10.94 -8.35 -10.58
N LEU A 35 -11.26 -7.37 -9.72
CA LEU A 35 -10.45 -6.96 -8.59
C LEU A 35 -11.14 -7.40 -7.30
N LEU A 36 -10.41 -8.16 -6.48
CA LEU A 36 -10.86 -8.60 -5.17
C LEU A 36 -10.11 -7.84 -4.07
N ASP A 37 -10.84 -7.06 -3.28
CA ASP A 37 -10.28 -6.33 -2.14
C ASP A 37 -10.88 -6.84 -0.82
N GLY A 38 -10.04 -7.41 0.03
CA GLY A 38 -10.42 -7.94 1.33
C GLY A 38 -10.03 -6.98 2.46
N CYS A 39 -11.00 -6.41 3.15
CA CYS A 39 -10.74 -5.48 4.25
C CYS A 39 -11.34 -5.99 5.57
N ARG A 40 -10.57 -5.86 6.65
CA ARG A 40 -11.07 -6.05 8.01
C ARG A 40 -11.46 -4.69 8.57
N ASP A 41 -12.74 -4.51 8.85
CA ASP A 41 -13.20 -3.37 9.63
C ASP A 41 -12.93 -3.65 11.11
N SER A 42 -11.94 -2.94 11.67
CA SER A 42 -11.57 -3.07 13.09
C SER A 42 -12.62 -2.53 14.05
N THR A 43 -13.54 -1.68 13.58
CA THR A 43 -14.56 -1.03 14.41
C THR A 43 -15.71 -1.99 14.66
N VAL A 44 -16.29 -2.52 13.58
CA VAL A 44 -17.40 -3.48 13.66
C VAL A 44 -16.96 -4.94 13.70
N HIS A 45 -15.64 -5.19 13.68
CA HIS A 45 -15.05 -6.54 13.73
C HIS A 45 -15.51 -7.45 12.58
N LYS A 46 -15.90 -6.85 11.45
CA LYS A 46 -16.36 -7.56 10.27
C LYS A 46 -15.25 -7.70 9.24
N TYR A 47 -15.29 -8.80 8.49
CA TYR A 47 -14.47 -8.95 7.30
C TYR A 47 -15.35 -8.85 6.07
N ILE A 48 -14.99 -7.91 5.21
CA ILE A 48 -15.75 -7.57 4.03
C ILE A 48 -14.86 -7.81 2.82
N VAL A 49 -15.42 -8.47 1.81
CA VAL A 49 -14.76 -8.70 0.53
C VAL A 49 -15.52 -7.93 -0.55
N ASN A 50 -14.83 -7.00 -1.19
CA ASN A 50 -15.36 -6.17 -2.26
C ASN A 50 -14.92 -6.72 -3.62
N PHE A 51 -15.87 -6.79 -4.54
CA PHE A 51 -15.63 -7.11 -5.94
C PHE A 51 -15.76 -5.84 -6.76
N LEU A 52 -14.69 -5.48 -7.45
CA LEU A 52 -14.68 -4.45 -8.47
C LEU A 52 -14.36 -5.08 -9.82
N VAL A 53 -14.80 -4.44 -10.89
CA VAL A 53 -14.45 -4.82 -12.26
C VAL A 53 -13.83 -3.62 -12.93
N ASN A 54 -12.65 -3.81 -13.51
CA ASN A 54 -11.95 -2.79 -14.27
C ASN A 54 -11.95 -3.13 -15.75
N SER A 55 -12.11 -2.10 -16.56
CA SER A 55 -12.15 -2.13 -18.03
C SER A 55 -11.54 -0.82 -18.57
N PRO A 56 -11.24 -0.71 -19.87
CA PRO A 56 -10.69 0.53 -20.44
C PRO A 56 -11.54 1.78 -20.16
N LYS A 57 -12.87 1.66 -20.07
CA LYS A 57 -13.78 2.74 -19.68
C LYS A 57 -13.74 3.11 -18.19
N GLY A 58 -13.22 2.23 -17.34
CA GLY A 58 -12.99 2.50 -15.92
C GLY A 58 -13.31 1.32 -14.99
N SER A 59 -13.25 1.62 -13.70
CA SER A 59 -13.54 0.69 -12.59
C SER A 59 -14.96 0.85 -12.08
N VAL A 60 -15.65 -0.27 -11.84
CA VAL A 60 -17.00 -0.34 -11.30
C VAL A 60 -17.05 -1.27 -10.09
N PHE A 61 -17.65 -0.81 -9.01
CA PHE A 61 -17.98 -1.67 -7.88
C PHE A 61 -19.19 -2.54 -8.21
N LEU A 62 -19.05 -3.86 -8.08
CA LEU A 62 -20.15 -4.80 -8.31
C LEU A 62 -20.90 -5.13 -7.03
N LYS A 63 -20.19 -5.68 -6.05
CA LYS A 63 -20.81 -6.10 -4.79
C LYS A 63 -19.78 -6.22 -3.67
N SER A 64 -20.32 -6.26 -2.46
CA SER A 64 -19.58 -6.47 -1.23
C SER A 64 -20.20 -7.63 -0.46
N LEU A 65 -19.37 -8.53 0.04
CA LEU A 65 -19.79 -9.70 0.79
C LEU A 65 -19.25 -9.62 2.22
N ASP A 66 -20.15 -9.75 3.20
CA ASP A 66 -19.77 -10.00 4.59
C ASP A 66 -19.40 -11.47 4.73
N VAL A 67 -18.11 -11.72 5.00
CA VAL A 67 -17.53 -13.06 5.10
C VAL A 67 -16.93 -13.28 6.48
N SER A 68 -17.46 -12.58 7.50
CA SER A 68 -16.98 -12.63 8.88
C SER A 68 -17.10 -14.02 9.51
N GLU A 69 -18.17 -14.74 9.19
CA GLU A 69 -18.46 -16.09 9.70
C GLU A 69 -17.88 -17.20 8.80
N ILE A 70 -17.29 -16.82 7.67
CA ILE A 70 -16.80 -17.76 6.67
C ILE A 70 -15.31 -18.03 6.92
N LYS A 71 -14.93 -19.31 6.92
CA LYS A 71 -13.53 -19.70 7.01
C LYS A 71 -12.80 -19.25 5.75
N LYS A 72 -11.83 -18.35 5.90
CA LYS A 72 -11.06 -17.77 4.80
C LYS A 72 -9.95 -18.69 4.32
N ASP A 73 -10.28 -19.96 4.08
CA ASP A 73 -9.35 -20.88 3.44
C ASP A 73 -9.34 -20.67 1.91
N ALA A 74 -8.31 -21.22 1.27
CA ALA A 74 -8.12 -21.08 -0.17
C ALA A 74 -9.31 -21.60 -0.99
N ASN A 75 -9.96 -22.68 -0.55
CA ASN A 75 -11.08 -23.28 -1.26
C ASN A 75 -12.30 -22.35 -1.27
N THR A 76 -12.58 -21.68 -0.16
CA THR A 76 -13.72 -20.78 -0.06
C THR A 76 -13.52 -19.53 -0.89
N LEU A 77 -12.31 -18.96 -0.84
CA LEU A 77 -11.93 -17.84 -1.70
C LEU A 77 -11.97 -18.21 -3.19
N PHE A 78 -11.49 -19.42 -3.53
CA PHE A 78 -11.56 -19.94 -4.90
C PHE A 78 -13.02 -19.99 -5.39
N LYS A 79 -13.94 -20.57 -4.62
CA LYS A 79 -15.37 -20.63 -4.98
C LYS A 79 -15.99 -19.25 -5.18
N MET A 80 -15.60 -18.27 -4.37
CA MET A 80 -16.06 -16.89 -4.51
C MET A 80 -15.56 -16.24 -5.82
N LEU A 81 -14.28 -16.44 -6.15
CA LEU A 81 -13.68 -15.96 -7.39
C LEU A 81 -14.31 -16.63 -8.61
N ASP A 82 -14.40 -17.96 -8.59
CA ASP A 82 -14.95 -18.78 -9.66
C ASP A 82 -16.41 -18.41 -9.96
N GLY A 83 -17.23 -18.27 -8.91
CA GLY A 83 -18.62 -17.83 -9.06
C GLY A 83 -18.77 -16.41 -9.62
N MET A 84 -17.79 -15.53 -9.37
CA MET A 84 -17.79 -14.19 -9.97
C MET A 84 -17.41 -14.20 -11.45
N VAL A 85 -16.50 -15.08 -11.85
CA VAL A 85 -16.21 -15.28 -13.27
C VAL A 85 -17.46 -15.76 -13.99
N ASP A 86 -18.23 -16.68 -13.39
CA ASP A 86 -19.49 -17.14 -13.97
C ASP A 86 -20.59 -16.07 -13.99
N GLU A 87 -20.68 -15.24 -12.94
CA GLU A 87 -21.66 -14.14 -12.88
C GLU A 87 -21.43 -13.08 -13.96
N ILE A 88 -20.17 -12.80 -14.30
CA ILE A 88 -19.79 -11.85 -15.35
C ILE A 88 -19.84 -12.49 -16.75
N GLY A 89 -19.59 -13.79 -16.84
CA GLY A 89 -19.43 -14.53 -18.07
C GLY A 89 -17.95 -14.76 -18.37
N LYS A 90 -17.56 -16.03 -18.48
CA LYS A 90 -16.16 -16.46 -18.65
C LYS A 90 -15.49 -15.84 -19.88
N GLU A 91 -16.23 -15.65 -20.96
CA GLU A 91 -15.75 -15.01 -22.20
C GLU A 91 -15.39 -13.53 -22.02
N ASN A 92 -15.94 -12.88 -21.01
CA ASN A 92 -15.73 -11.45 -20.75
C ASN A 92 -14.57 -11.20 -19.78
N VAL A 93 -14.08 -12.23 -19.07
CA VAL A 93 -13.09 -12.07 -18.01
C VAL A 93 -11.72 -12.53 -18.51
N VAL A 94 -10.78 -11.58 -18.60
CA VAL A 94 -9.41 -11.84 -19.05
C VAL A 94 -8.48 -12.04 -17.86
N GLN A 95 -8.75 -11.35 -16.75
CA GLN A 95 -7.84 -11.31 -15.61
C GLN A 95 -8.59 -11.29 -14.28
N VAL A 96 -8.01 -11.92 -13.26
CA VAL A 96 -8.42 -11.80 -11.87
C VAL A 96 -7.25 -11.28 -11.05
N VAL A 97 -7.49 -10.25 -10.24
CA VAL A 97 -6.52 -9.56 -9.41
C VAL A 97 -6.93 -9.72 -7.95
N THR A 98 -6.07 -10.30 -7.12
CA THR A 98 -6.36 -10.51 -5.68
C THR A 98 -5.24 -10.00 -4.78
N ASP A 99 -5.41 -10.02 -3.46
CA ASP A 99 -4.29 -9.78 -2.55
C ASP A 99 -3.20 -10.89 -2.63
N ASN A 100 -2.06 -10.63 -1.99
CA ASN A 100 -0.91 -11.54 -1.93
C ASN A 100 -0.89 -12.43 -0.65
N ALA A 101 -1.96 -12.46 0.13
CA ALA A 101 -2.03 -13.34 1.29
C ALA A 101 -2.09 -14.81 0.85
N SER A 102 -1.48 -15.70 1.65
CA SER A 102 -1.24 -17.09 1.26
C SER A 102 -2.50 -17.86 0.79
N ASN A 103 -3.68 -17.56 1.34
CA ASN A 103 -4.92 -18.21 0.93
C ASN A 103 -5.44 -17.68 -0.40
N TYR A 104 -5.26 -16.39 -0.71
CA TYR A 104 -5.60 -15.82 -2.02
C TYR A 104 -4.63 -16.30 -3.09
N VAL A 105 -3.34 -16.43 -2.78
CA VAL A 105 -2.35 -17.04 -3.69
C VAL A 105 -2.77 -18.45 -4.09
N LYS A 106 -3.14 -19.28 -3.11
CA LYS A 106 -3.62 -20.64 -3.38
C LYS A 106 -4.92 -20.63 -4.19
N ALA A 107 -5.88 -19.78 -3.83
CA ALA A 107 -7.16 -19.67 -4.52
C ALA A 107 -6.99 -19.25 -5.99
N GLY A 108 -6.15 -18.24 -6.26
CA GLY A 108 -5.84 -17.78 -7.60
C GLY A 108 -5.09 -18.82 -8.43
N THR A 109 -4.14 -19.52 -7.82
CA THR A 109 -3.45 -20.65 -8.48
C THR A 109 -4.44 -21.75 -8.88
N MET A 110 -5.40 -22.08 -8.01
CA MET A 110 -6.48 -23.04 -8.35
C MET A 110 -7.35 -22.53 -9.49
N LEU A 111 -7.62 -21.23 -9.53
CA LEU A 111 -8.42 -20.59 -10.58
C LEU A 111 -7.75 -20.68 -11.96
N GLU A 112 -6.44 -20.41 -12.06
CA GLU A 112 -5.70 -20.56 -13.33
C GLU A 112 -5.73 -21.99 -13.86
N VAL A 113 -5.60 -22.99 -12.97
CA VAL A 113 -5.65 -24.41 -13.36
C VAL A 113 -7.03 -24.79 -13.89
N ILE A 114 -8.11 -24.28 -13.28
CA ILE A 114 -9.49 -24.60 -13.66
C ILE A 114 -9.96 -23.79 -14.86
N ARG A 115 -9.48 -22.55 -15.00
CA ARG A 115 -9.83 -21.62 -16.07
C ARG A 115 -8.57 -21.19 -16.84
N PRO A 116 -8.04 -22.03 -17.74
CA PRO A 116 -6.81 -21.73 -18.46
C PRO A 116 -6.90 -20.55 -19.45
N HIS A 117 -8.11 -20.01 -19.67
CA HIS A 117 -8.35 -18.83 -20.53
C HIS A 117 -8.19 -17.50 -19.79
N LEU A 118 -8.11 -17.51 -18.46
CA LEU A 118 -7.92 -16.30 -17.65
C LEU A 118 -6.57 -16.32 -16.98
N TYR A 119 -6.07 -15.12 -16.66
CA TYR A 119 -4.84 -14.94 -15.90
C TYR A 119 -5.16 -14.53 -14.47
N TRP A 120 -4.46 -15.12 -13.49
CA TRP A 120 -4.51 -14.64 -12.13
C TRP A 120 -3.25 -13.84 -11.80
N THR A 121 -3.47 -12.73 -11.13
CA THR A 121 -2.42 -11.79 -10.77
C THR A 121 -2.71 -11.28 -9.36
N HIS A 122 -1.67 -10.88 -8.64
CA HIS A 122 -1.85 -10.23 -7.36
C HIS A 122 -1.82 -8.72 -7.56
N CYS A 123 -2.57 -8.01 -6.73
CA CYS A 123 -2.66 -6.56 -6.70
C CYS A 123 -1.27 -5.95 -6.48
N ALA A 124 -1.05 -4.75 -7.04
CA ALA A 124 0.19 -4.00 -7.08
C ALA A 124 0.70 -3.48 -5.71
N HIS A 125 0.41 -4.23 -4.63
CA HIS A 125 1.15 -4.13 -3.36
C HIS A 125 2.59 -4.64 -3.48
N CYS A 126 3.04 -5.10 -4.64
CA CYS A 126 4.41 -5.57 -4.85
C CYS A 126 5.44 -4.53 -4.40
N ILE A 127 5.24 -3.25 -4.73
CA ILE A 127 6.14 -2.17 -4.30
C ILE A 127 6.04 -1.94 -2.79
N ASP A 128 4.84 -2.04 -2.18
CA ASP A 128 4.69 -1.90 -0.72
C ASP A 128 5.36 -3.07 0.03
N LEU A 129 5.33 -4.27 -0.54
CA LEU A 129 6.04 -5.44 -0.02
C LEU A 129 7.55 -5.34 -0.24
N MET A 130 8.01 -4.75 -1.34
CA MET A 130 9.43 -4.40 -1.52
C MET A 130 9.86 -3.42 -0.45
N LEU A 131 9.05 -2.40 -0.14
CA LEU A 131 9.30 -1.44 0.94
C LEU A 131 9.36 -2.13 2.30
N GLU A 132 8.46 -3.10 2.56
CA GLU A 132 8.50 -3.93 3.76
C GLU A 132 9.83 -4.68 3.89
N ASP A 133 10.24 -5.40 2.85
CA ASP A 133 11.43 -6.24 2.86
C ASP A 133 12.73 -5.41 2.95
N ILE A 134 12.79 -4.28 2.25
CA ILE A 134 13.88 -3.30 2.41
C ILE A 134 13.92 -2.76 3.84
N GLY A 135 12.75 -2.54 4.47
CA GLY A 135 12.63 -2.14 5.87
C GLY A 135 13.23 -3.14 6.87
N LYS A 136 13.39 -4.41 6.48
CA LYS A 136 14.02 -5.47 7.28
C LYS A 136 15.56 -5.45 7.22
N ILE A 137 16.17 -4.60 6.39
CA ILE A 137 17.64 -4.47 6.33
C ILE A 137 18.17 -4.00 7.72
N PRO A 138 19.10 -4.74 8.37
CA PRO A 138 19.50 -4.49 9.76
C PRO A 138 19.93 -3.05 10.05
N LYS A 139 20.59 -2.40 9.08
CA LYS A 139 21.06 -1.01 9.18
C LYS A 139 19.93 0.00 9.38
N MET A 140 18.73 -0.26 8.85
CA MET A 140 17.57 0.64 8.99
C MET A 140 16.45 0.09 9.87
N GLN A 141 16.36 -1.23 10.06
CA GLN A 141 15.25 -1.87 10.78
C GLN A 141 15.04 -1.30 12.19
N ASN A 142 16.12 -1.15 12.96
CA ASN A 142 16.05 -0.60 14.31
C ASN A 142 15.65 0.88 14.31
N THR A 143 16.13 1.64 13.32
CA THR A 143 15.78 3.05 13.15
C THR A 143 14.32 3.22 12.75
N LEU A 144 13.81 2.38 11.85
CA LEU A 144 12.41 2.39 11.42
C LEU A 144 11.48 2.05 12.58
N LYS A 145 11.75 0.95 13.30
CA LYS A 145 11.00 0.55 14.51
C LYS A 145 11.02 1.65 15.56
N GLY A 146 12.19 2.21 15.86
CA GLY A 146 12.34 3.30 16.82
C GLY A 146 11.56 4.54 16.41
N ALA A 147 11.67 4.97 15.15
CA ALA A 147 10.97 6.13 14.64
C ALA A 147 9.44 5.98 14.70
N MET A 148 8.89 4.83 14.31
CA MET A 148 7.44 4.59 14.38
C MET A 148 6.96 4.55 15.83
N PHE A 149 7.73 3.93 16.72
CA PHE A 149 7.45 3.93 18.16
C PHE A 149 7.44 5.35 18.74
N TYR A 150 8.43 6.19 18.41
CA TYR A 150 8.47 7.58 18.87
C TYR A 150 7.36 8.43 18.27
N ASN A 151 7.00 8.20 17.01
CA ASN A 151 5.86 8.85 16.39
C ASN A 151 4.56 8.51 17.14
N GLY A 152 4.31 7.22 17.42
CA GLY A 152 3.18 6.79 18.22
C GLY A 152 3.19 7.40 19.63
N TYR A 153 4.35 7.42 20.30
CA TYR A 153 4.48 8.03 21.62
C TYR A 153 4.16 9.53 21.62
N ILE A 154 4.61 10.28 20.59
CA ILE A 154 4.27 11.70 20.43
C ILE A 154 2.76 11.84 20.27
N TYR A 155 2.15 11.11 19.32
CA TYR A 155 0.73 11.25 18.98
C TYR A 155 -0.23 10.75 20.07
N ASN A 156 0.21 9.83 20.93
CA ASN A 156 -0.57 9.36 22.08
C ASN A 156 -0.63 10.37 23.23
N HIS A 157 0.22 11.39 23.23
CA HIS A 157 0.27 12.40 24.29
C HIS A 157 -0.04 13.79 23.75
N VAL A 158 -1.27 14.27 24.00
CA VAL A 158 -1.76 15.58 23.53
C VAL A 158 -0.79 16.72 23.85
N GLY A 159 -0.19 16.72 25.05
CA GLY A 159 0.81 17.73 25.43
C GLY A 159 2.07 17.71 24.57
N ILE A 160 2.57 16.52 24.22
CA ILE A 160 3.74 16.35 23.34
C ILE A 160 3.39 16.75 21.91
N VAL A 161 2.22 16.34 21.39
CA VAL A 161 1.76 16.76 20.04
C VAL A 161 1.69 18.27 19.91
N ASN A 162 1.06 18.94 20.88
CA ASN A 162 0.90 20.38 20.85
C ASN A 162 2.24 21.10 20.96
N MET A 163 3.15 20.59 21.77
CA MET A 163 4.52 21.08 21.84
C MET A 163 5.24 20.89 20.50
N MET A 164 5.23 19.68 19.93
CA MET A 164 5.81 19.41 18.61
C MET A 164 5.29 20.38 17.55
N ARG A 165 3.98 20.61 17.49
CA ARG A 165 3.35 21.57 16.58
C ARG A 165 3.82 23.02 16.77
N ARG A 166 4.13 23.45 17.99
CA ARG A 166 4.74 24.78 18.23
C ARG A 166 6.12 24.88 17.59
N PHE A 167 6.94 23.82 17.70
CA PHE A 167 8.29 23.81 17.14
C PHE A 167 8.33 23.55 15.62
N THR A 168 7.34 22.88 15.06
CA THR A 168 7.29 22.51 13.64
C THR A 168 6.42 23.42 12.78
N ASN A 169 5.95 24.55 13.30
CA ASN A 169 4.99 25.45 12.64
C ASN A 169 3.72 24.69 12.19
N GLN A 170 3.10 23.97 13.13
CA GLN A 170 1.89 23.16 12.95
C GLN A 170 2.03 21.98 11.98
N ARG A 171 3.24 21.64 11.55
CA ARG A 171 3.47 20.48 10.67
C ARG A 171 3.38 19.18 11.46
N ASN A 172 2.66 18.21 10.90
CA ASN A 172 2.55 16.87 11.43
C ASN A 172 3.70 15.98 10.92
N LEU A 173 4.12 15.02 11.73
CA LEU A 173 5.12 14.01 11.35
C LEU A 173 4.48 12.84 10.60
N TYR A 174 3.20 12.58 10.88
CA TYR A 174 2.42 11.58 10.17
C TYR A 174 1.80 12.16 8.91
N ARG A 175 1.84 11.38 7.82
CA ARG A 175 1.02 11.59 6.63
C ARG A 175 0.54 10.23 6.13
N SER A 176 -0.78 10.05 6.08
CA SER A 176 -1.39 8.83 5.56
C SER A 176 -0.96 8.61 4.10
N ALA A 177 -0.49 7.41 3.80
CA ALA A 177 -0.44 6.89 2.44
C ALA A 177 -1.60 5.93 2.23
N ILE A 178 -1.89 5.58 0.97
CA ILE A 178 -2.85 4.54 0.63
C ILE A 178 -2.34 3.17 1.13
N MET A 179 -1.02 2.96 1.14
CA MET A 179 -0.37 1.71 1.54
C MET A 179 0.40 1.79 2.87
N ILE A 180 0.39 0.69 3.61
CA ILE A 180 0.76 0.64 5.04
C ILE A 180 2.27 0.80 5.23
N PHE A 181 3.11 0.18 4.39
CA PHE A 181 4.56 0.29 4.55
C PHE A 181 5.12 1.60 4.01
N ALA A 182 4.58 2.11 2.90
CA ALA A 182 4.89 3.44 2.38
C ALA A 182 4.64 4.55 3.42
N THR A 183 3.60 4.41 4.24
CA THR A 183 3.28 5.36 5.32
C THR A 183 4.44 5.50 6.32
N SER A 184 5.16 4.41 6.62
CA SER A 184 6.31 4.42 7.53
C SER A 184 7.47 5.24 6.98
N PHE A 185 7.79 5.09 5.69
CA PHE A 185 8.86 5.85 5.04
C PHE A 185 8.48 7.31 4.78
N ILE A 186 7.20 7.59 4.53
CA ILE A 186 6.70 8.98 4.44
C ILE A 186 6.82 9.66 5.80
N THR A 187 6.50 8.96 6.89
CA THR A 187 6.68 9.46 8.26
C THR A 187 8.15 9.74 8.55
N LEU A 188 9.07 8.84 8.17
CA LEU A 188 10.52 9.08 8.25
C LEU A 188 10.96 10.33 7.48
N SER A 189 10.39 10.55 6.28
CA SER A 189 10.68 11.73 5.47
C SER A 189 10.26 13.01 6.20
N GLN A 190 9.06 13.04 6.80
CA GLN A 190 8.61 14.19 7.60
C GLN A 190 9.48 14.41 8.84
N MET A 191 9.84 13.34 9.56
CA MET A 191 10.76 13.44 10.69
C MET A 191 12.11 14.02 10.27
N HIS A 192 12.65 13.60 9.12
CA HIS A 192 13.90 14.14 8.59
C HIS A 192 13.81 15.62 8.25
N ILE A 193 12.74 16.05 7.56
CA ILE A 193 12.47 17.46 7.25
C ILE A 193 12.39 18.29 8.54
N GLN A 194 11.80 17.73 9.59
CA GLN A 194 11.66 18.39 10.90
C GLN A 194 12.83 18.15 11.85
N LYS A 195 13.94 17.53 11.43
CA LYS A 195 15.08 17.16 12.29
C LYS A 195 15.50 18.26 13.24
N ASN A 196 15.75 19.46 12.71
CA ASN A 196 16.23 20.59 13.49
C ASN A 196 15.17 21.10 14.48
N ASN A 197 13.90 21.11 14.09
CA ASN A 197 12.79 21.53 14.95
C ASN A 197 12.54 20.53 16.08
N LEU A 198 12.59 19.24 15.78
CA LEU A 198 12.47 18.16 16.77
C LEU A 198 13.62 18.18 17.77
N ARG A 199 14.85 18.48 17.31
CA ARG A 199 16.00 18.69 18.19
C ARG A 199 15.84 19.92 19.08
N LYS A 200 15.37 21.03 18.55
CA LYS A 200 15.08 22.23 19.36
C LYS A 200 14.01 21.93 20.41
N MET A 201 12.97 21.17 20.04
CA MET A 201 11.92 20.76 20.96
C MET A 201 12.48 19.96 22.14
N ILE A 202 13.22 18.87 21.88
CA ILE A 202 13.72 17.98 22.94
C ILE A 202 14.86 18.58 23.79
N THR A 203 15.48 19.68 23.36
CA THR A 203 16.46 20.43 24.17
C THR A 203 15.86 21.66 24.85
N SER A 204 14.57 21.95 24.61
CA SER A 204 13.93 23.15 25.15
C SER A 204 13.68 23.05 26.66
N PRO A 205 13.65 24.19 27.38
CA PRO A 205 13.18 24.22 28.77
C PRO A 205 11.76 23.67 28.91
N GLU A 206 10.91 23.90 27.90
CA GLU A 206 9.54 23.42 27.85
C GLU A 206 9.49 21.88 27.92
N TRP A 207 10.32 21.18 27.14
CA TRP A 207 10.45 19.72 27.21
C TRP A 207 11.02 19.26 28.55
N ASN A 208 12.13 19.89 28.99
CA ASN A 208 12.85 19.47 30.20
C ASN A 208 11.98 19.56 31.45
N ASN A 209 11.06 20.52 31.51
CA ASN A 209 10.14 20.70 32.63
C ASN A 209 8.92 19.77 32.63
N THR A 210 8.74 18.95 31.59
CA THR A 210 7.61 18.01 31.53
C THR A 210 7.84 16.75 32.37
N LYS A 211 6.76 15.99 32.61
CA LYS A 211 6.86 14.63 33.17
C LYS A 211 7.46 13.63 32.16
N TRP A 212 7.27 13.87 30.86
CA TRP A 212 7.71 12.97 29.79
C TRP A 212 9.23 12.95 29.62
N SER A 213 9.91 14.09 29.84
CA SER A 213 11.39 14.13 29.83
C SER A 213 12.02 13.23 30.90
N LYS A 214 11.28 12.93 31.98
CA LYS A 214 11.75 12.12 33.10
C LYS A 214 11.42 10.64 32.94
N ASP A 215 10.44 10.29 32.10
CA ASP A 215 10.03 8.91 31.88
C ASP A 215 11.04 8.14 30.99
N VAL A 216 10.95 6.82 31.01
CA VAL A 216 11.91 5.94 30.31
C VAL A 216 11.85 6.14 28.80
N VAL A 217 10.66 6.40 28.25
CA VAL A 217 10.45 6.52 26.80
C VAL A 217 10.94 7.87 26.29
N GLY A 218 10.61 8.97 26.97
CA GLY A 218 11.06 10.31 26.67
C GLY A 218 12.58 10.45 26.77
N LYS A 219 13.22 9.85 27.80
CA LYS A 219 14.69 9.78 27.86
C LYS A 219 15.30 9.08 26.66
N ARG A 220 14.71 7.95 26.24
CA ARG A 220 15.17 7.19 25.06
C ARG A 220 14.94 7.96 23.76
N LEU A 221 13.82 8.67 23.64
CA LEU A 221 13.49 9.54 22.51
C LEU A 221 14.51 10.69 22.41
N THR A 222 14.76 11.41 23.51
CA THR A 222 15.74 12.49 23.58
C THR A 222 17.13 11.98 23.17
N SER A 223 17.57 10.86 23.73
CA SER A 223 18.87 10.26 23.39
C SER A 223 18.99 9.96 21.89
N ASN A 224 17.98 9.31 21.28
CA ASN A 224 18.02 8.99 19.85
C ASN A 224 17.94 10.24 18.95
N PHE A 225 17.14 11.25 19.31
CA PHE A 225 17.01 12.47 18.51
C PHE A 225 18.29 13.32 18.55
N LEU A 226 19.10 13.20 19.60
CA LEU A 226 20.42 13.84 19.65
C LEU A 226 21.49 13.07 18.88
N GLN A 227 21.42 11.74 18.83
CA GLN A 227 22.40 10.91 18.12
C GLN A 227 22.38 11.13 16.59
N GLU A 228 23.51 11.54 16.00
CA GLU A 228 23.64 11.64 14.54
C GLU A 228 23.44 10.31 13.81
N ARG A 229 23.79 9.19 14.46
CA ARG A 229 23.59 7.85 13.89
C ARG A 229 22.13 7.60 13.52
N PHE A 230 21.18 8.03 14.36
CA PHE A 230 19.75 7.86 14.11
C PHE A 230 19.34 8.57 12.81
N TRP A 231 19.73 9.84 12.65
CA TRP A 231 19.41 10.62 11.46
C TRP A 231 20.13 10.14 10.20
N ARG A 232 21.40 9.73 10.29
CA ARG A 232 22.11 9.11 9.15
C ARG A 232 21.41 7.85 8.67
N ASN A 233 20.90 7.02 9.58
CA ASN A 233 20.14 5.83 9.22
C ASN A 233 18.79 6.18 8.57
N ILE A 234 18.12 7.25 9.02
CA ILE A 234 16.91 7.76 8.34
C ILE A 234 17.24 8.19 6.92
N VAL A 235 18.29 8.98 6.72
CA VAL A 235 18.74 9.41 5.38
C VAL A 235 19.03 8.20 4.49
N TYR A 236 19.75 7.20 5.02
CA TYR A 236 20.03 5.96 4.31
C TYR A 236 18.75 5.23 3.89
N ALA A 237 17.78 5.10 4.80
CA ALA A 237 16.49 4.48 4.50
C ALA A 237 15.76 5.25 3.38
N LEU A 238 15.66 6.57 3.49
CA LEU A 238 15.00 7.43 2.49
C LEU A 238 15.68 7.41 1.13
N LYS A 239 17.02 7.28 1.08
CA LYS A 239 17.77 7.12 -0.17
C LYS A 239 17.44 5.81 -0.88
N LEU A 240 17.22 4.73 -0.14
CA LEU A 240 16.85 3.43 -0.70
C LEU A 240 15.37 3.36 -1.11
N THR A 241 14.47 3.94 -0.31
CA THR A 241 13.02 3.77 -0.53
C THR A 241 12.33 4.94 -1.20
N GLY A 242 12.95 6.12 -1.21
CA GLY A 242 12.38 7.33 -1.82
C GLY A 242 11.97 7.16 -3.28
N PRO A 243 12.83 6.58 -4.15
CA PRO A 243 12.48 6.31 -5.54
C PRO A 243 11.28 5.35 -5.68
N LEU A 244 11.23 4.27 -4.88
CA LEU A 244 10.11 3.32 -4.88
C LEU A 244 8.80 3.96 -4.41
N VAL A 245 8.84 4.80 -3.36
CA VAL A 245 7.66 5.56 -2.90
C VAL A 245 7.17 6.53 -3.97
N LYS A 246 8.05 7.06 -4.83
CA LYS A 246 7.65 7.88 -5.98
C LYS A 246 6.94 7.04 -7.04
N VAL A 247 7.46 5.86 -7.38
CA VAL A 247 6.78 4.92 -8.29
C VAL A 247 5.40 4.57 -7.76
N LEU A 248 5.30 4.26 -6.47
CA LEU A 248 4.04 3.94 -5.82
C LEU A 248 2.99 5.04 -6.02
N ARG A 249 3.37 6.30 -5.78
CA ARG A 249 2.46 7.44 -5.97
C ARG A 249 2.07 7.68 -7.42
N MET A 250 2.89 7.27 -8.38
CA MET A 250 2.55 7.35 -9.80
C MET A 250 1.53 6.28 -10.17
N VAL A 251 1.70 5.05 -9.67
CA VAL A 251 0.76 3.93 -9.89
C VAL A 251 -0.58 4.20 -9.20
N ASP A 252 -0.58 4.80 -8.02
CA ASP A 252 -1.79 5.14 -7.27
C ASP A 252 -2.57 6.36 -7.83
N GLY A 253 -1.97 7.15 -8.73
CA GLY A 253 -2.64 8.30 -9.32
C GLY A 253 -3.61 7.84 -10.41
N ASP A 254 -4.92 8.01 -10.20
CA ASP A 254 -6.05 7.66 -11.10
C ASP A 254 -5.94 8.11 -12.59
N LYS A 255 -4.85 8.78 -12.99
CA LYS A 255 -4.64 9.28 -14.34
C LYS A 255 -3.67 8.38 -15.10
N LYS A 256 -4.25 7.35 -15.71
CA LYS A 256 -3.69 6.48 -16.77
C LYS A 256 -2.72 5.40 -16.30
N LEU A 257 -3.28 4.21 -16.04
CA LEU A 257 -2.53 2.96 -16.02
C LEU A 257 -2.30 2.49 -17.45
N ALA A 258 -1.08 2.68 -17.96
CA ALA A 258 -0.54 1.74 -18.93
C ALA A 258 0.59 1.01 -18.24
N MET A 259 0.46 -0.30 -18.10
CA MET A 259 1.45 -1.20 -17.50
C MET A 259 2.88 -0.97 -18.03
N GLY A 260 3.03 -0.44 -19.26
CA GLY A 260 4.31 -0.05 -19.84
C GLY A 260 5.10 1.01 -19.06
N TYR A 261 4.44 1.93 -18.33
CA TYR A 261 5.15 2.95 -17.53
C TYR A 261 5.77 2.40 -16.25
N ILE A 262 5.26 1.28 -15.72
CA ILE A 262 5.72 0.74 -14.43
C ILE A 262 7.14 0.18 -14.58
N TYR A 263 7.43 -0.52 -15.69
CA TYR A 263 8.77 -1.04 -15.99
C TYR A 263 9.80 0.09 -16.08
N GLU A 264 9.56 1.08 -16.95
CA GLU A 264 10.44 2.25 -17.08
C GLU A 264 10.60 2.99 -15.73
N SER A 265 9.51 3.14 -14.97
CA SER A 265 9.54 3.80 -13.67
C SER A 265 10.38 3.05 -12.64
N MET A 266 10.38 1.72 -12.69
CA MET A 266 11.11 0.86 -11.77
C MET A 266 12.58 0.75 -12.12
N ASP A 267 12.92 0.70 -13.40
CA ASP A 267 14.30 0.79 -13.87
C ASP A 267 14.90 2.15 -13.47
N ARG A 268 14.20 3.26 -13.73
CA ARG A 268 14.60 4.60 -13.26
C ARG A 268 14.73 4.66 -11.74
N ALA A 269 13.88 3.95 -10.99
CA ALA A 269 13.97 3.92 -9.53
C ALA A 269 15.27 3.24 -9.08
N LYS A 270 15.63 2.08 -9.66
CA LYS A 270 16.90 1.40 -9.39
C LYS A 270 18.10 2.26 -9.77
N GLU A 271 18.09 2.87 -10.95
CA GLU A 271 19.15 3.80 -11.39
C GLU A 271 19.34 4.96 -10.40
N THR A 272 18.23 5.56 -9.97
CA THR A 272 18.25 6.65 -8.98
C THR A 272 18.85 6.19 -7.65
N ILE A 273 18.52 4.98 -7.19
CA ILE A 273 19.11 4.40 -5.98
C ILE A 273 20.62 4.21 -6.16
N ALA A 274 21.05 3.57 -7.25
CA ALA A 274 22.46 3.31 -7.51
C ALA A 274 23.28 4.61 -7.60
N ALA A 275 22.79 5.60 -8.35
CA ALA A 275 23.41 6.92 -8.49
C ALA A 275 23.54 7.64 -7.14
N THR A 276 22.52 7.55 -6.27
CA THR A 276 22.51 8.16 -4.92
C THR A 276 23.61 7.62 -4.00
N PHE A 277 24.10 6.41 -4.28
CA PHE A 277 25.20 5.75 -3.59
C PHE A 277 26.49 5.69 -4.43
N LEU A 278 26.61 6.51 -5.48
CA LEU A 278 27.79 6.58 -6.35
C LEU A 278 28.15 5.21 -6.95
N HIS A 279 27.13 4.40 -7.27
CA HIS A 279 27.28 3.04 -7.79
C HIS A 279 28.07 2.08 -6.87
N LYS A 280 28.17 2.38 -5.58
CA LYS A 280 28.74 1.47 -4.57
C LYS A 280 27.72 0.42 -4.18
N GLU A 281 27.78 -0.73 -4.84
CA GLU A 281 26.80 -1.82 -4.69
C GLU A 281 26.61 -2.30 -3.25
N GLU A 282 27.65 -2.27 -2.42
CA GLU A 282 27.57 -2.65 -0.99
C GLU A 282 26.47 -1.92 -0.20
N HIS A 283 26.00 -0.77 -0.68
CA HIS A 283 24.98 0.05 -0.02
C HIS A 283 23.55 -0.23 -0.47
N TYR A 284 23.32 -0.87 -1.63
CA TYR A 284 21.98 -1.09 -2.17
C TYR A 284 21.74 -2.49 -2.73
N LYS A 285 22.77 -3.32 -2.88
CA LYS A 285 22.68 -4.69 -3.41
C LYS A 285 21.55 -5.50 -2.75
N LYS A 286 21.51 -5.52 -1.42
CA LYS A 286 20.47 -6.24 -0.67
C LYS A 286 19.06 -5.68 -0.93
N ALA A 287 18.93 -4.38 -1.17
CA ALA A 287 17.65 -3.80 -1.55
C ALA A 287 17.25 -4.23 -2.97
N PHE A 288 18.21 -4.32 -3.90
CA PHE A 288 17.95 -4.82 -5.25
C PHE A 288 17.56 -6.29 -5.24
N GLU A 289 18.23 -7.14 -4.45
CA GLU A 289 17.81 -8.54 -4.25
C GLU A 289 16.35 -8.66 -3.80
N TYR A 290 15.88 -7.79 -2.88
CA TYR A 290 14.47 -7.76 -2.50
C TYR A 290 13.55 -7.24 -3.60
N ILE A 291 13.98 -6.20 -4.33
CA ILE A 291 13.21 -5.67 -5.46
C ILE A 291 13.06 -6.75 -6.52
N ASP A 292 14.14 -7.41 -6.93
CA ASP A 292 14.18 -8.43 -7.99
C ASP A 292 13.38 -9.66 -7.59
N ALA A 293 13.59 -10.18 -6.37
CA ALA A 293 12.85 -11.33 -5.88
C ALA A 293 11.34 -11.07 -5.87
N ARG A 294 10.91 -9.85 -5.51
CA ARG A 294 9.50 -9.48 -5.60
C ARG A 294 9.08 -9.29 -7.04
N TRP A 295 9.86 -8.56 -7.84
CA TRP A 295 9.58 -8.22 -9.23
C TRP A 295 9.38 -9.47 -10.11
N ASP A 296 10.27 -10.44 -10.01
CA ASP A 296 10.26 -11.66 -10.82
C ASP A 296 9.12 -12.61 -10.42
N CYS A 297 8.83 -12.70 -9.11
CA CYS A 297 7.70 -13.48 -8.63
C CYS A 297 6.34 -12.85 -8.96
N GLN A 298 6.29 -11.53 -9.09
CA GLN A 298 5.04 -10.77 -9.04
C GLN A 298 4.64 -10.12 -10.37
N LEU A 299 5.57 -9.41 -11.01
CA LEU A 299 5.24 -8.58 -12.17
C LEU A 299 5.72 -9.18 -13.49
N HIS A 300 6.77 -10.01 -13.48
CA HIS A 300 7.29 -10.59 -14.73
C HIS A 300 6.35 -11.64 -15.37
N ARG A 301 5.44 -12.24 -14.59
CA ARG A 301 4.37 -13.11 -15.09
C ARG A 301 3.33 -12.37 -15.95
N LEU A 302 3.30 -11.02 -15.92
CA LEU A 302 2.32 -10.21 -16.65
C LEU A 302 2.62 -10.03 -18.14
N TYR A 303 3.86 -10.27 -18.61
CA TYR A 303 4.27 -9.89 -19.97
C TYR A 303 4.91 -11.00 -20.82
N MET A 304 5.30 -12.14 -20.24
CA MET A 304 5.91 -13.24 -21.02
C MET A 304 4.90 -14.12 -21.78
N GLN A 305 3.66 -13.69 -22.01
CA GLN A 305 2.68 -14.48 -22.75
C GLN A 305 1.99 -13.66 -23.86
N PRO A 306 1.82 -14.25 -25.05
CA PRO A 306 1.62 -13.53 -26.31
C PRO A 306 0.25 -12.83 -26.33
N GLY A 307 0.25 -11.50 -26.49
CA GLY A 307 -0.98 -10.72 -26.58
C GLY A 307 -0.85 -9.23 -26.23
N PHE A 308 0.26 -8.80 -25.62
CA PHE A 308 0.50 -7.39 -25.25
C PHE A 308 1.67 -6.74 -26.01
N SER A 309 1.91 -7.15 -27.25
CA SER A 309 2.81 -6.50 -28.21
C SER A 309 2.03 -5.81 -29.31
#